data_AF-A0A250DK19-F1
#
_entry.id   AF-A0A250DK19-F1
#
_cell.length_a   1.000
_cell.length_b   1.000
_cell.length_c   1.000
_cell.angle_alpha   90.00
_cell.angle_beta   90.00
_cell.angle_gamma   90.00
#
_symmetry.space_group_name_H-M   'P 1'
#
loop_
_entity.id
_entity.type
_entity.pdbx_description
1 polymer ?
#
loop_
_entity_poly.entity_id
_entity_poly.type
_entity_poly.pdbx_seq_one_letter_code
_entity_poly.pdbx_strand_id
1 'polypeptide(L)'
;MTTTLRYLDFDYSEDTEDHGTFDAMASTPPERTPEVEAEIAQVLAWAEATFPGARGALDDGAVWDCDVQRTREDNPRLDTLTLSLSGTADFCAALRERFGLD
;
A
#
# COMPACT_ATOMS: atom_id res chain seq x y z
N MET A 1 -5.78 -2.63 17.70
CA MET A 1 -4.49 -3.35 17.61
C MET A 1 -3.91 -2.99 16.25
N THR A 2 -2.88 -2.15 16.22
CA THR A 2 -2.21 -1.73 14.99
C THR A 2 -1.44 -2.90 14.39
N THR A 3 -1.52 -3.10 13.07
CA THR A 3 -0.65 -4.08 12.39
C THR A 3 0.69 -3.42 12.16
N THR A 4 1.74 -3.88 12.83
CA THR A 4 3.10 -3.37 12.62
C THR A 4 3.70 -4.02 11.37
N LEU A 5 4.01 -3.19 10.38
CA LEU A 5 4.72 -3.57 9.18
C LEU A 5 6.23 -3.48 9.44
N ARG A 6 6.99 -4.46 8.96
CA ARG A 6 8.43 -4.59 9.19
C ARG A 6 9.26 -4.14 7.99
N TYR A 7 8.73 -4.30 6.78
CA TYR A 7 9.44 -3.99 5.55
C TYR A 7 8.82 -2.82 4.78
N LEU A 8 7.49 -2.71 4.77
CA LEU A 8 6.80 -1.59 4.12
C LEU A 8 6.91 -0.33 4.98
N ASP A 9 7.66 0.65 4.48
CA ASP A 9 7.68 2.02 4.98
C ASP A 9 6.74 2.85 4.12
N PHE A 10 5.69 3.41 4.71
CA PHE A 10 4.66 4.16 3.99
C PHE A 10 4.92 5.66 4.10
N ASP A 11 5.08 6.33 2.97
CA ASP A 11 5.06 7.77 2.82
C ASP A 11 3.66 8.22 2.40
N TYR A 12 3.09 9.18 3.14
CA TYR A 12 1.81 9.78 2.77
C TYR A 12 2.01 11.09 2.04
N SER A 13 1.34 11.22 0.89
CA SER A 13 1.20 12.45 0.14
C SER A 13 -0.28 12.79 -0.07
N GLU A 14 -0.67 14.02 0.25
CA GLU A 14 -2.01 14.54 -0.01
C GLU A 14 -2.10 15.10 -1.43
N ASP A 15 -3.12 14.70 -2.18
CA ASP A 15 -3.43 15.28 -3.48
C ASP A 15 -4.39 16.48 -3.32
N THR A 16 -4.43 17.33 -4.34
CA THR A 16 -5.27 18.54 -4.38
C THR A 16 -6.79 18.27 -4.41
N GLU A 17 -7.21 17.03 -4.62
CA GLU A 17 -8.61 16.63 -4.77
C GLU A 17 -9.19 15.87 -3.56
N ASP A 18 -8.75 16.16 -2.33
CA ASP A 18 -9.19 15.48 -1.09
C ASP A 18 -8.88 13.97 -1.06
N HIS A 19 -8.06 13.52 -2.01
CA HIS A 19 -7.54 12.17 -2.10
C HIS A 19 -6.13 12.12 -1.53
N GLY A 20 -5.79 11.01 -0.91
CA GLY A 20 -4.44 10.75 -0.41
C GLY A 20 -3.83 9.59 -1.15
N THR A 21 -2.51 9.64 -1.32
CA THR A 21 -1.71 8.52 -1.83
C THR A 21 -0.69 8.13 -0.78
N PHE A 22 -0.62 6.83 -0.52
CA PHE A 22 0.37 6.19 0.34
C PHE A 22 1.30 5.37 -0.55
N ASP A 23 2.56 5.76 -0.63
CA ASP A 23 3.57 5.01 -1.34
C ASP A 23 4.43 4.24 -0.33
N ALA A 24 4.66 2.96 -0.57
CA ALA A 24 5.55 2.15 0.23
C ALA A 24 6.57 1.43 -0.62
N MET A 25 7.84 1.58 -0.26
CA MET A 25 8.95 0.96 -0.98
C MET A 25 9.74 0.04 -0.05
N ALA A 26 9.90 -1.22 -0.47
CA ALA A 26 10.69 -2.21 0.23
C ALA A 26 11.69 -2.86 -0.73
N SER A 27 12.98 -2.65 -0.49
CA SER A 27 14.06 -3.31 -1.22
C SER A 27 14.67 -4.41 -0.36
N THR A 28 14.43 -5.66 -0.74
CA THR A 28 14.84 -6.84 0.04
C THR A 28 15.47 -7.90 -0.85
N PRO A 29 16.35 -8.77 -0.33
CA PRO A 29 16.83 -9.89 -1.12
C PRO A 29 15.67 -10.83 -1.53
N PRO A 30 15.80 -11.58 -2.65
CA PRO A 30 14.74 -12.46 -3.16
C PRO A 30 14.22 -13.49 -2.14
N GLU A 31 15.04 -13.84 -1.15
CA GLU A 31 14.70 -14.74 -0.05
C GLU A 31 13.68 -14.13 0.93
N ARG A 32 13.61 -12.80 1.00
CA ARG A 32 12.75 -12.00 1.90
C ARG A 32 11.58 -11.35 1.18
N THR A 33 11.60 -11.29 -0.16
CA THR A 33 10.46 -10.83 -0.98
C THR A 33 9.11 -11.43 -0.58
N PRO A 34 8.96 -12.75 -0.32
CA PRO A 34 7.66 -13.29 0.09
C PRO A 34 7.15 -12.73 1.43
N GLU A 35 8.04 -12.23 2.31
CA GLU A 35 7.62 -11.56 3.55
C GLU A 35 7.00 -10.19 3.23
N VAL A 36 7.60 -9.44 2.31
CA VAL A 36 7.06 -8.16 1.82
C VAL A 36 5.72 -8.37 1.12
N GLU A 37 5.62 -9.36 0.23
CA GLU A 37 4.36 -9.70 -0.46
C GLU A 37 3.26 -10.08 0.53
N ALA A 38 3.60 -10.79 1.61
CA ALA A 38 2.64 -11.12 2.66
C ALA A 38 2.13 -9.86 3.38
N GLU A 39 2.99 -8.89 3.67
CA GLU A 39 2.59 -7.60 4.24
C GLU A 39 1.67 -6.82 3.30
N ILE A 40 2.02 -6.73 2.01
CA ILE A 40 1.17 -6.11 0.98
C ILE A 40 -0.20 -6.80 0.95
N ALA A 41 -0.22 -8.14 0.89
CA ALA A 41 -1.46 -8.90 0.87
C ALA A 41 -2.31 -8.67 2.14
N GLN A 42 -1.70 -8.47 3.31
CA GLN A 42 -2.43 -8.10 4.54
C GLN A 42 -3.08 -6.72 4.44
N VAL A 43 -2.39 -5.73 3.86
CA VAL A 43 -2.95 -4.39 3.62
C VAL A 43 -4.13 -4.47 2.66
N LEU A 44 -3.96 -5.16 1.54
CA LEU A 44 -5.01 -5.33 0.53
C LEU A 44 -6.22 -6.08 1.07
N ALA A 45 -6.00 -7.17 1.81
CA ALA A 45 -7.08 -7.93 2.43
C ALA A 45 -7.85 -7.10 3.47
N TRP A 46 -7.16 -6.25 4.23
CA TRP A 46 -7.82 -5.32 5.14
C TRP A 46 -8.62 -4.26 4.40
N ALA A 47 -8.07 -3.67 3.34
CA ALA A 47 -8.74 -2.65 2.53
C ALA A 47 -10.02 -3.21 1.91
N GLU A 48 -9.95 -4.41 1.34
CA GLU A 48 -11.10 -5.10 0.76
C GLU A 48 -12.15 -5.50 1.81
N ALA A 49 -11.72 -5.92 3.01
CA ALA A 49 -12.63 -6.24 4.11
C ALA A 49 -13.32 -5.01 4.70
N THR A 50 -12.63 -3.86 4.72
CA THR A 50 -13.16 -2.60 5.26
C THR A 50 -14.05 -1.87 4.26
N PHE A 51 -13.66 -1.90 2.98
CA PHE A 51 -14.35 -1.26 1.87
C PHE A 51 -14.68 -2.29 0.77
N PRO A 52 -15.60 -3.23 1.03
CA PRO A 52 -15.92 -4.30 0.09
C PRO A 52 -16.58 -3.76 -1.18
N GLY A 53 -16.03 -4.14 -2.33
CA GLY A 53 -16.54 -3.69 -3.64
C GLY A 53 -16.25 -2.23 -3.98
N ALA A 54 -15.38 -1.57 -3.22
CA ALA A 54 -15.03 -0.17 -3.42
C ALA A 54 -13.67 0.04 -4.11
N ARG A 55 -13.00 -1.06 -4.51
CA ARG A 55 -11.74 -1.04 -5.24
C ARG A 55 -11.96 -0.72 -6.72
N GLY A 56 -11.20 0.22 -7.26
CA GLY A 56 -11.20 0.54 -8.68
C GLY A 56 -10.53 1.88 -8.97
N ALA A 57 -10.61 2.34 -10.22
CA ALA A 57 -10.11 3.66 -10.58
C ALA A 57 -10.90 4.74 -9.82
N LEU A 58 -10.19 5.65 -9.13
CA LEU A 58 -10.83 6.75 -8.40
C LEU A 58 -11.67 7.65 -9.33
N ASP A 59 -11.22 7.81 -10.60
CA ASP A 59 -11.95 8.53 -11.65
C ASP A 59 -13.31 7.89 -11.99
N ASP A 60 -13.47 6.57 -11.80
CA ASP A 60 -14.72 5.83 -12.00
C ASP A 60 -15.66 5.91 -10.77
N GLY A 61 -15.25 6.60 -9.70
CA GLY A 61 -15.99 6.73 -8.46
C GLY A 61 -15.69 5.63 -7.43
N ALA A 62 -14.58 4.91 -7.58
CA ALA A 62 -14.08 4.00 -6.56
C ALA A 62 -13.59 4.76 -5.32
N VAL A 63 -13.53 4.08 -4.17
CA VAL A 63 -13.10 4.66 -2.90
C VAL A 63 -11.59 4.55 -2.70
N TRP A 64 -11.00 3.48 -3.24
CA TRP A 64 -9.59 3.22 -3.15
C TRP A 64 -9.09 2.42 -4.37
N ASP A 65 -7.83 2.62 -4.70
CA ASP A 65 -7.08 1.86 -5.69
C ASP A 65 -5.76 1.39 -5.10
N CYS A 66 -5.18 0.35 -5.70
CA CYS A 66 -3.84 -0.07 -5.35
C CYS A 66 -3.06 -0.50 -6.60
N ASP A 67 -1.83 -0.02 -6.68
CA ASP A 67 -0.82 -0.47 -7.64
C ASP A 67 0.32 -1.16 -6.90
N VAL A 68 0.77 -2.30 -7.43
CA VAL A 68 1.93 -3.02 -6.90
C VAL A 68 2.93 -3.20 -8.03
N GLN A 69 4.04 -2.50 -7.93
CA GLN A 69 5.10 -2.55 -8.90
C GLN A 69 6.30 -3.30 -8.35
N ARG A 70 6.75 -4.34 -9.06
CA ARG A 70 7.97 -5.07 -8.74
C ARG A 70 9.08 -4.67 -9.69
N THR A 71 10.14 -4.11 -9.17
CA THR A 71 11.33 -3.73 -9.92
C THR A 71 12.50 -4.64 -9.52
N ARG A 72 13.10 -5.29 -10.52
CA ARG A 72 14.34 -6.04 -10.37
C ARG A 72 15.38 -5.37 -11.25
N GLU A 73 16.40 -4.80 -10.62
CA GLU A 73 17.55 -4.25 -11.34
C GLU A 73 18.44 -5.38 -11.88
N ASP A 74 19.29 -5.05 -12.86
CA ASP A 74 20.19 -6.01 -13.55
C ASP A 74 21.14 -6.74 -12.57
N ASN A 75 21.35 -6.17 -11.38
CA ASN A 75 22.00 -6.84 -10.25
C ASN A 75 20.95 -7.61 -9.42
N PRO A 76 20.90 -8.96 -9.48
CA PRO A 76 19.84 -9.79 -8.88
C PRO A 76 19.94 -9.91 -7.35
N ARG A 77 20.57 -8.95 -6.67
CA ARG A 77 20.80 -9.01 -5.22
C ARG A 77 19.60 -8.54 -4.41
N LEU A 78 18.77 -7.67 -4.99
CA LEU A 78 17.62 -7.06 -4.33
C LEU A 78 16.42 -7.06 -5.29
N ASP A 79 15.26 -7.40 -4.75
CA ASP A 79 13.96 -7.20 -5.33
C ASP A 79 13.33 -5.99 -4.61
N THR A 80 12.99 -4.97 -5.40
CA THR A 80 12.28 -3.79 -4.90
C THR A 80 10.80 -3.94 -5.23
N LEU A 81 9.97 -3.90 -4.19
CA LEU A 81 8.52 -3.83 -4.32
C LEU A 81 8.09 -2.42 -3.92
N THR A 82 7.33 -1.78 -4.80
CA THR A 82 6.64 -0.53 -4.55
C THR A 82 5.15 -0.82 -4.50
N LEU A 83 4.50 -0.35 -3.45
CA LEU A 83 3.06 -0.43 -3.25
C LEU A 83 2.54 1.00 -3.18
N SER A 84 1.67 1.38 -4.11
CA SER A 84 1.00 2.68 -4.10
C SER A 84 -0.48 2.45 -3.82
N LEU A 85 -1.00 2.98 -2.72
CA LEU A 85 -2.44 3.00 -2.43
C LEU A 85 -2.95 4.43 -2.52
N SER A 86 -3.95 4.64 -3.37
CA SER A 86 -4.63 5.93 -3.47
C SER A 86 -6.08 5.76 -3.04
N GLY A 87 -6.64 6.75 -2.35
CA GLY A 87 -8.02 6.68 -1.91
C GLY A 87 -8.56 8.00 -1.39
N THR A 88 -9.85 7.99 -1.08
CA THR A 88 -10.54 9.12 -0.43
C THR A 88 -9.99 9.40 0.98
N ALA A 89 -10.26 10.58 1.51
CA ALA A 89 -9.87 10.95 2.88
C ALA A 89 -10.31 9.95 3.96
N ASP A 90 -11.49 9.33 3.81
CA ASP A 90 -12.00 8.31 4.75
C ASP A 90 -11.15 7.03 4.73
N PHE A 91 -10.81 6.56 3.53
CA PHE A 91 -9.88 5.45 3.35
C PHE A 91 -8.51 5.75 3.97
N CYS A 92 -7.99 6.95 3.71
CA CYS A 92 -6.71 7.40 4.23
C CYS A 92 -6.69 7.42 5.76
N ALA A 93 -7.73 7.99 6.38
CA ALA A 93 -7.86 8.03 7.83
C ALA A 93 -7.93 6.61 8.44
N ALA A 94 -8.71 5.72 7.84
CA ALA A 94 -8.84 4.34 8.29
C ALA A 94 -7.51 3.56 8.17
N LEU A 95 -6.78 3.74 7.07
CA LEU A 95 -5.49 3.09 6.85
C LEU A 95 -4.46 3.56 7.89
N ARG A 96 -4.34 4.88 8.11
CA ARG A 96 -3.45 5.43 9.13
C ARG A 96 -3.77 4.91 10.52
N GLU A 97 -5.04 4.88 10.92
CA GLU A 97 -5.43 4.35 12.22
C GLU A 97 -5.11 2.84 12.35
N ARG A 98 -5.32 2.08 11.26
CA ARG A 98 -5.11 0.63 11.23
C ARG A 98 -3.63 0.23 11.32
N PHE A 99 -2.76 0.97 10.65
CA PHE A 99 -1.32 0.66 10.52
C PHE A 99 -0.42 1.57 11.37
N GLY A 100 -0.98 2.63 11.97
CA GLY A 100 -0.25 3.57 12.80
C GLY A 100 0.72 4.45 12.02
N LEU A 101 0.31 4.92 10.84
CA LEU A 101 1.09 5.83 9.99
C LEU A 101 0.87 7.26 10.51
N ASP A 102 1.93 7.88 11.04
CA ASP A 102 1.97 9.26 11.59
C ASP A 102 2.44 10.26 10.52
#